data_AF-C6X057-F1
#
_entry.id   AF-C6X057-F1
#
_cell.length_a   1.000
_cell.length_b   1.000
_cell.length_c   1.000
_cell.angle_alpha   90.00
_cell.angle_beta   90.00
_cell.angle_gamma   90.00
#
_symmetry.space_group_name_H-M   'P 1'
#
loop_
_entity.id
_entity.type
_entity.pdbx_description
1 polymer ?
#
loop_
_entity_poly.entity_id
_entity_poly.type
_entity_poly.pdbx_seq_one_letter_code
_entity_poly.pdbx_strand_id
1 'polypeptide(L)' 'MSLVDFIKGSYIEFKDKVEWPKWPDLQSSTIVVTIATVILALFVFGVDSLFSKAIANMISLFIGIFN' A
#
# COMPACT_ATOMS: atom_id res chain seq x y z
N MET A 1 -37.12 -15.76 -11.05
CA MET A 1 -36.28 -14.61 -11.43
C MET A 1 -35.31 -15.09 -12.49
N SER A 2 -35.36 -14.52 -13.68
CA SER A 2 -34.37 -14.87 -14.71
C SER A 2 -33.04 -14.18 -14.39
N LEU A 3 -31.92 -14.77 -14.82
CA LEU A 3 -30.58 -14.15 -14.68
C LEU A 3 -30.55 -12.73 -15.29
N VAL A 4 -31.36 -12.51 -16.33
CA VAL A 4 -31.52 -11.24 -17.03
C VAL A 4 -32.12 -10.17 -16.12
N ASP A 5 -33.08 -10.52 -15.26
CA ASP A 5 -33.69 -9.59 -14.31
C ASP A 5 -32.73 -9.21 -13.18
N PHE A 6 -31.89 -10.14 -12.75
CA PHE A 6 -30.87 -9.89 -11.72
C PHE A 6 -29.80 -8.90 -12.22
N ILE A 7 -29.26 -9.12 -13.42
CA ILE A 7 -28.25 -8.22 -14.01
C ILE A 7 -28.84 -6.83 -14.27
N LYS A 8 -30.09 -6.75 -14.76
CA LYS A 8 -30.78 -5.46 -14.92
C LYS A 8 -30.99 -4.75 -13.58
N GLY A 9 -31.39 -5.48 -12.54
CA GLY A 9 -31.52 -4.96 -11.18
C GLY A 9 -30.21 -4.41 -10.64
N SER A 10 -29.12 -5.18 -10.75
CA SER A 10 -27.79 -4.75 -10.29
C SER A 10 -27.24 -3.55 -11.05
N TYR A 11 -27.52 -3.42 -12.36
CA TYR A 11 -27.11 -2.24 -13.13
C TYR A 11 -27.83 -0.97 -12.68
N ILE A 12 -29.14 -1.05 -12.44
CA ILE A 12 -29.94 0.07 -11.93
C ILE A 12 -29.48 0.46 -10.52
N GLU A 13 -29.22 -0.52 -9.66
CA GLU A 13 -28.73 -0.30 -8.31
C GLU A 13 -27.35 0.37 -8.30
N PHE A 14 -26.40 -0.12 -9.12
CA PHE A 14 -25.09 0.51 -9.23
C PHE A 14 -25.17 1.95 -9.74
N LYS A 15 -26.08 2.23 -10.67
CA LYS A 15 -26.25 3.58 -11.23
C LYS A 15 -26.86 4.56 -10.23
N ASP A 16 -27.90 4.13 -9.52
CA ASP A 16 -28.74 5.03 -8.71
C ASP A 16 -28.31 5.08 -7.23
N LYS A 17 -27.50 4.11 -6.77
CA LYS A 17 -27.02 4.01 -5.38
C LYS A 17 -25.51 4.08 -5.20
N VAL A 18 -24.71 4.04 -6.26
CA VAL A 18 -23.25 4.24 -6.16
C VAL A 18 -22.87 5.59 -6.74
N GLU A 19 -22.60 6.53 -5.85
CA GLU A 19 -22.12 7.85 -6.21
C GLU A 19 -20.58 7.80 -6.24
N TRP A 20 -19.99 7.86 -7.43
CA TRP A 20 -18.54 8.03 -7.51
C TRP A 20 -18.16 9.42 -6.98
N PRO A 21 -17.15 9.53 -6.09
CA PRO A 21 -16.79 10.83 -5.54
C PRO A 21 -16.31 11.75 -6.65
N LYS A 22 -16.50 13.06 -6.47
CA LYS A 22 -16.03 14.04 -7.45
C LYS A 22 -14.50 14.01 -7.49
N TRP A 23 -13.93 14.34 -8.65
CA TRP A 23 -12.47 14.39 -8.86
C TRP A 23 -11.67 15.11 -7.76
N PRO A 24 -12.12 16.24 -7.20
CA PRO A 24 -11.40 16.90 -6.10
C PRO A 24 -11.34 16.06 -4.82
N ASP A 25 -12.40 15.33 -4.48
CA ASP A 25 -12.48 14.50 -3.26
C ASP A 25 -11.60 13.26 -3.38
N LEU A 26 -11.52 12.69 -4.59
CA LEU A 26 -10.61 11.59 -4.93
C LEU A 26 -9.15 12.02 -4.83
N GLN A 27 -8.82 13.21 -5.33
CA GLN A 27 -7.46 13.75 -5.24
C GLN A 27 -7.08 14.02 -3.79
N SER A 28 -7.97 14.61 -2.99
CA SER A 28 -7.75 14.82 -1.56
C SER A 28 -7.43 13.50 -0.84
N SER A 29 -8.24 12.47 -1.07
CA SER A 29 -8.03 11.14 -0.49
C SER A 29 -6.70 10.51 -0.95
N THR A 30 -6.36 10.66 -2.22
CA THR A 30 -5.11 10.12 -2.80
C THR A 30 -3.88 10.83 -2.24
N ILE A 31 -3.95 12.15 -2.01
CA ILE A 31 -2.84 12.92 -1.43
C ILE A 31 -2.53 12.43 -0.02
N VAL A 32 -3.55 12.20 0.81
CA VAL A 32 -3.37 11.67 2.17
C VAL A 32 -2.68 10.30 2.13
N VAL A 33 -3.14 9.40 1.27
CA VAL A 33 -2.53 8.06 1.11
C VAL A 33 -1.09 8.18 0.62
N THR A 34 -0.81 9.07 -0.33
CA THR A 34 0.55 9.29 -0.88
C THR A 34 1.52 9.76 0.20
N ILE A 35 1.10 10.65 1.09
CA ILE A 35 1.94 11.08 2.21
C ILE A 35 2.20 9.92 3.16
N ALA A 36 1.18 9.12 3.48
CA ALA A 36 1.33 7.95 4.33
C ALA A 36 2.31 6.91 3.73
N THR A 37 2.25 6.67 2.41
CA THR A 37 3.16 5.72 1.75
C THR A 37 4.60 6.23 1.73
N VAL A 38 4.82 7.53 1.56
CA VAL A 38 6.16 8.14 1.64
C VAL A 38 6.77 7.96 3.03
N ILE A 39 5.99 8.19 4.09
CA ILE A 39 6.45 7.98 5.47
C ILE A 39 6.82 6.52 5.70
N LEU A 40 5.98 5.58 5.23
CA LEU A 40 6.24 4.15 5.34
C LEU A 40 7.50 3.72 4.56
N ALA A 41 7.72 4.28 3.37
CA ALA A 41 8.92 4.02 2.58
C ALA A 41 10.20 4.48 3.31
N LEU A 42 10.18 5.66 3.93
CA LEU A 42 11.31 6.15 4.74
C LEU A 42 11.57 5.26 5.96
N PHE A 43 10.50 4.77 6.61
CA PHE A 43 10.62 3.87 7.75
C PHE A 43 11.29 2.55 7.35
N VAL A 44 10.80 1.90 6.29
CA VAL A 44 11.37 0.63 5.79
C VAL A 44 12.82 0.83 5.34
N PHE A 45 13.13 1.93 4.65
CA PHE A 45 14.50 2.25 4.27
C PHE A 45 15.45 2.36 5.48
N GLY A 46 14.97 2.97 6.57
CA GLY A 46 15.72 3.07 7.82
C GLY A 46 15.98 1.69 8.43
N VAL A 47 14.96 0.85 8.50
CA VAL A 47 15.06 -0.53 9.00
C VAL A 47 16.05 -1.35 8.16
N ASP A 48 15.89 -1.37 6.84
CA ASP A 48 16.75 -2.13 5.92
C ASP A 48 18.23 -1.72 6.04
N SER A 49 18.47 -0.42 6.15
CA SER A 49 19.82 0.13 6.31
C SER A 49 20.46 -0.29 7.64
N LEU A 50 19.69 -0.32 8.73
CA LEU A 50 20.17 -0.73 10.04
C LEU A 50 20.48 -2.23 10.08
N PHE A 51 19.57 -3.05 9.56
CA PHE A 51 19.76 -4.50 9.51
C PHE A 51 20.93 -4.90 8.62
N SER A 52 21.10 -4.27 7.45
CA SER A 52 22.24 -4.52 6.57
C SER A 52 23.58 -4.27 7.28
N LYS A 53 23.71 -3.14 7.98
CA LYS A 53 24.92 -2.81 8.75
C LYS A 53 25.14 -3.75 9.93
N ALA A 54 24.08 -4.09 10.65
CA ALA A 54 24.16 -5.01 11.79
C ALA A 54 24.63 -6.40 11.37
N ILE A 55 24.06 -6.94 10.28
CA ILE A 55 24.44 -8.24 9.73
C ILE A 55 25.87 -8.19 9.18
N ALA A 56 26.25 -7.14 8.45
CA ALA A 56 27.61 -6.99 7.94
C ALA A 56 28.66 -6.99 9.06
N ASN A 57 28.38 -6.28 10.17
CA ASN A 57 29.25 -6.26 11.34
C ASN A 57 29.32 -7.62 12.05
N MET A 58 28.20 -8.34 12.16
CA MET A 58 28.18 -9.69 12.72
C MET A 58 28.99 -10.68 11.88
N ILE A 59 28.82 -10.64 10.55
CA ILE A 59 29.54 -11.52 9.63
C ILE A 59 31.04 -11.21 9.65
N SER A 60 31.43 -9.93 9.64
CA SER A 60 32.85 -9.55 9.67
C SER A 60 33.54 -9.98 10.97
N LEU A 61 32.86 -9.87 12.11
CA LEU A 61 33.34 -10.39 13.39
C LEU A 61 33.51 -11.91 13.36
N PHE A 62 32.54 -12.64 12.78
CA PHE A 62 32.64 -14.09 12.66
C PHE A 62 33.83 -14.50 11.78
N ILE A 63 34.02 -13.86 10.63
CA ILE A 63 35.18 -14.13 9.74
C ILE A 63 36.50 -13.81 10.45
N GLY A 64 36.57 -12.70 11.19
CA GLY A 64 37.76 -12.32 11.95
C GLY A 64 38.11 -13.25 13.12
N ILE A 65 37.19 -14.09 13.58
CA ILE A 65 37.46 -15.13 14.58
C ILE A 65 38.12 -16.38 13.96
N PHE A 66 37.91 -16.64 12.66
CA PHE A 66 38.44 -17.82 11.95
C PHE A 66 39.69 -17.53 11.10
N ASN A 67 40.21 -16.30 11.13
CA ASN A 67 41.45 -15.88 10.46
C ASN A 67 42.49 -15.46 11.49
#